data_AF-A0AAW2YZ93-F1
#
_entry.id   AF-A0AAW2YZ93-F1
#
_cell.length_a   1.000
_cell.length_b   1.000
_cell.length_c   1.000
_cell.angle_alpha   90.00
_cell.angle_beta   90.00
_cell.angle_gamma   90.00
#
_symmetry.space_group_name_H-M   'P 1'
#
loop_
_entity.id
_entity.type
_entity.pdbx_description
1 polymer ?
#
loop_
_entity_poly.entity_id
_entity_poly.type
_entity_poly.pdbx_seq_one_letter_code
_entity_poly.pdbx_strand_id
1 'polypeptide(L)'
;MTYTNYPIEHQLDFNRPELFGLRTYYLVACGFYMQALYGLLFIDERMKDFWEMTIHHIITIILISFSIVSSYHRAGSIIIFLHDVVDVFLYSAKAFHEIGRSNIANTLFGMFAVSFFVLRLILLPMFVLNAYFLLDDPVMITSFPPSKFLFKYVTDAYYPIEISSYGVCAFRWCLSTLWLVLIGLALLVCLHVYWFSIIFKMVMKIVLKNDRWNHDPRLNAPKNNEAKNKVV
;
A
#
# COMPACT_ATOMS: atom_id res chain seq x y z
N MET A 1 -1.83 -1.35 -38.57
CA MET A 1 -1.78 0.11 -38.32
C MET A 1 -0.57 0.36 -37.43
N THR A 2 0.53 0.82 -38.01
CA THR A 2 1.76 1.18 -37.29
C THR A 2 1.50 2.48 -36.55
N TYR A 3 1.54 2.45 -35.22
CA TYR A 3 1.48 3.64 -34.36
C TYR A 3 2.79 4.43 -34.54
N THR A 4 2.88 5.20 -35.63
CA THR A 4 4.05 6.02 -36.00
C THR A 4 3.90 7.48 -35.57
N ASN A 5 2.78 7.84 -34.93
CA ASN A 5 2.54 9.20 -34.44
C ASN A 5 2.27 9.17 -32.94
N TYR A 6 3.12 9.90 -32.22
CA TYR A 6 3.02 10.21 -30.80
C TYR A 6 1.71 10.97 -30.53
N PRO A 7 0.81 10.52 -29.65
CA PRO A 7 -0.45 11.22 -29.40
C PRO A 7 -0.19 12.38 -28.46
N ILE A 8 -0.83 13.50 -28.78
CA ILE A 8 -0.88 14.72 -27.97
C ILE A 8 -1.96 14.58 -26.88
N GLU A 9 -2.28 13.34 -26.46
CA GLU A 9 -3.42 13.05 -25.58
C GLU A 9 -3.25 13.57 -24.15
N HIS A 10 -2.02 13.82 -23.70
CA HIS A 10 -1.76 14.43 -22.39
C HIS A 10 -2.43 15.80 -22.22
N GLN A 11 -2.74 16.52 -23.31
CA GLN A 11 -3.41 17.82 -23.24
C GLN A 11 -4.94 17.72 -23.07
N LEU A 12 -5.57 16.61 -23.47
CA LEU A 12 -7.04 16.49 -23.47
C LEU A 12 -7.61 16.23 -22.09
N ASP A 13 -6.84 15.60 -21.20
CA ASP A 13 -7.25 15.40 -19.83
C ASP A 13 -7.12 16.70 -19.01
N PHE A 14 -6.03 17.47 -19.16
CA PHE A 14 -5.79 18.68 -18.36
C PHE A 14 -6.98 19.66 -18.38
N ASN A 15 -7.69 19.75 -19.49
CA ASN A 15 -8.80 20.67 -19.71
C ASN A 15 -10.19 20.18 -19.24
N ARG A 16 -10.29 19.03 -18.56
CA ARG A 16 -11.58 18.55 -18.01
C ARG A 16 -11.84 19.10 -16.59
N PRO A 17 -12.70 20.11 -16.42
CA PRO A 17 -12.93 20.75 -15.12
C PRO A 17 -13.54 19.79 -14.09
N GLU A 18 -14.33 18.80 -14.52
CA GLU A 18 -14.94 17.81 -13.63
C GLU A 18 -13.94 16.89 -12.91
N LEU A 19 -12.70 16.79 -13.39
CA LEU A 19 -11.64 15.97 -12.78
C LEU A 19 -10.70 16.74 -11.87
N PHE A 20 -10.88 18.05 -11.73
CA PHE A 20 -9.99 18.91 -10.94
C PHE A 20 -9.82 18.42 -9.51
N GLY A 21 -10.93 18.12 -8.81
CA GLY A 21 -10.89 17.65 -7.43
C GLY A 21 -10.14 16.33 -7.26
N LEU A 22 -10.32 15.39 -8.19
CA LEU A 22 -9.62 14.09 -8.17
C LEU A 22 -8.11 14.28 -8.36
N ARG A 23 -7.70 15.18 -9.26
CA ARG A 23 -6.29 15.49 -9.47
C ARG A 23 -5.66 16.15 -8.28
N THR A 24 -6.33 17.13 -7.67
CA THR A 24 -5.84 17.79 -6.46
C THR A 24 -5.69 16.77 -5.34
N TYR A 25 -6.67 15.89 -5.12
CA TYR A 25 -6.55 14.78 -4.16
C TYR A 25 -5.32 13.92 -4.44
N TYR A 26 -5.11 13.52 -5.70
CA TYR A 26 -3.98 12.68 -6.08
C TYR A 26 -2.61 13.37 -5.92
N LEU A 27 -2.51 14.66 -6.23
CA LEU A 27 -1.30 15.46 -6.04
C LEU A 27 -0.99 15.69 -4.56
N VAL A 28 -2.02 15.95 -3.74
CA VAL A 28 -1.87 16.07 -2.28
C VAL A 28 -1.39 14.74 -1.70
N ALA A 29 -1.94 13.61 -2.16
CA ALA A 29 -1.46 12.29 -1.74
C ALA A 29 0.02 12.07 -2.11
N CYS A 30 0.44 12.45 -3.32
CA CYS A 30 1.85 12.42 -3.71
C CYS A 30 2.74 13.25 -2.75
N GLY A 31 2.31 14.47 -2.43
CA GLY A 31 3.00 15.34 -1.47
C GLY A 31 3.08 14.74 -0.06
N PHE A 32 2.00 14.09 0.40
CA PHE A 32 1.97 13.39 1.67
C PHE A 32 3.00 12.25 1.73
N TYR A 33 3.06 11.38 0.71
CA TYR A 33 4.03 10.28 0.68
C TYR A 33 5.47 10.76 0.53
N MET A 34 5.71 11.84 -0.22
CA MET A 34 7.03 12.48 -0.32
C MET A 34 7.48 13.02 1.03
N GLN A 35 6.59 13.72 1.75
CA GLN A 35 6.88 14.22 3.09
C GLN A 35 7.08 13.07 4.11
N ALA A 36 6.29 11.99 4.01
CA ALA A 36 6.45 10.82 4.85
C ALA A 36 7.79 10.11 4.62
N LEU A 37 8.25 10.00 3.36
CA LEU A 37 9.58 9.49 3.04
C LEU A 37 10.68 10.38 3.63
N TYR A 38 10.54 11.71 3.52
CA TYR A 38 11.50 12.64 4.12
C TYR A 38 11.55 12.51 5.65
N GLY A 39 10.39 12.45 6.32
CA GLY A 39 10.28 12.22 7.75
C GLY A 39 10.97 10.92 8.16
N LEU A 40 10.70 9.83 7.45
CA LEU A 40 11.29 8.53 7.72
C LEU A 40 12.82 8.57 7.61
N LEU A 41 13.39 9.20 6.57
CA LEU A 41 14.83 9.19 6.31
C LEU A 41 15.64 10.09 7.26
N PHE A 42 15.07 11.22 7.68
CA PHE A 42 15.84 12.29 8.35
C PHE A 42 15.37 12.64 9.76
N ILE A 43 14.11 12.37 10.11
CA ILE A 43 13.49 12.80 11.37
C ILE A 43 13.26 11.61 12.29
N ASP A 44 12.67 10.54 11.77
CA ASP A 44 12.21 9.42 12.58
C ASP A 44 13.37 8.52 13.03
N GLU A 45 13.23 7.94 14.24
CA GLU A 45 14.16 6.94 14.73
C GLU A 45 14.06 5.64 13.92
N ARG A 46 15.21 5.01 13.66
CA ARG A 46 15.29 3.80 12.83
C ARG A 46 14.72 2.59 13.57
N MET A 47 13.49 2.23 13.22
CA MET A 47 12.83 1.01 13.68
C MET A 47 13.26 -0.22 12.84
N LYS A 48 12.89 -1.42 13.31
CA LYS A 48 13.29 -2.70 12.67
C LYS A 48 12.73 -2.89 11.27
N ASP A 49 11.66 -2.19 10.92
CA ASP A 49 10.95 -2.16 9.65
C ASP A 49 11.33 -0.97 8.76
N PHE A 50 12.41 -0.26 9.10
CA PHE A 50 12.85 0.97 8.42
C PHE A 50 13.06 0.77 6.91
N TRP A 51 13.75 -0.29 6.51
CA TRP A 51 14.06 -0.53 5.10
C TRP A 51 12.82 -0.94 4.32
N GLU A 52 11.98 -1.77 4.92
CA GLU A 52 10.72 -2.20 4.35
C GLU A 52 9.77 -1.02 4.12
N MET A 53 9.65 -0.13 5.11
CA MET A 53 8.86 1.11 4.99
C MET A 53 9.46 2.08 3.97
N THR A 54 10.79 2.20 3.90
CA THR A 54 11.45 3.08 2.91
C THR A 54 11.20 2.60 1.48
N ILE A 55 11.38 1.29 1.23
CA ILE A 55 11.13 0.69 -0.08
C ILE A 55 9.66 0.85 -0.46
N HIS A 56 8.73 0.66 0.49
CA HIS A 56 7.31 0.92 0.27
C HIS A 56 7.05 2.33 -0.23
N HIS A 57 7.54 3.35 0.48
CA HIS A 57 7.33 4.75 0.14
C HIS A 57 7.90 5.08 -1.25
N ILE A 58 9.10 4.60 -1.56
CA ILE A 58 9.72 4.79 -2.88
C ILE A 58 8.84 4.16 -3.98
N ILE A 59 8.39 2.91 -3.80
CA ILE A 59 7.51 2.24 -4.76
C ILE A 59 6.19 3.00 -4.91
N THR A 60 5.56 3.45 -3.82
CA THR A 60 4.31 4.22 -3.89
C THR A 60 4.47 5.56 -4.60
N ILE A 61 5.55 6.29 -4.36
CA ILE A 61 5.82 7.58 -5.03
C ILE A 61 6.02 7.35 -6.54
N ILE A 62 6.76 6.29 -6.91
CA ILE A 62 6.97 5.91 -8.31
C ILE A 62 5.63 5.53 -8.97
N LEU A 63 4.80 4.72 -8.30
CA LEU A 63 3.48 4.31 -8.78
C LEU A 63 2.55 5.51 -9.00
N ILE A 64 2.51 6.44 -8.05
CA ILE A 64 1.70 7.67 -8.13
C ILE A 64 2.20 8.55 -9.29
N SER A 65 3.52 8.69 -9.44
CA SER A 65 4.13 9.48 -10.52
C SER A 65 3.80 8.91 -11.91
N PHE A 66 3.95 7.59 -12.10
CA PHE A 66 3.61 6.94 -13.37
C PHE A 66 2.10 6.95 -13.67
N SER A 67 1.28 6.83 -12.63
CA SER A 67 -0.18 6.97 -12.74
C SER A 67 -0.59 8.37 -13.20
N ILE A 68 0.14 9.42 -12.76
CA ILE A 68 -0.09 10.80 -13.22
C ILE A 68 0.24 10.96 -14.70
N VAL A 69 1.41 10.48 -15.12
CA VAL A 69 1.87 10.60 -16.52
C VAL A 69 1.01 9.79 -17.50
N SER A 70 0.42 8.70 -17.03
CA SER A 70 -0.40 7.79 -17.85
C SER A 70 -1.91 8.01 -17.70
N SER A 71 -2.33 9.11 -17.04
CA SER A 71 -3.75 9.43 -16.78
C SER A 71 -4.55 8.35 -16.02
N TYR A 72 -3.91 7.49 -15.22
CA TYR A 72 -4.58 6.45 -14.42
C TYR A 72 -5.17 6.97 -13.11
N HIS A 73 -5.42 8.27 -12.99
CA HIS A 73 -5.86 8.93 -11.76
C HIS A 73 -7.08 8.27 -11.12
N ARG A 74 -8.07 7.83 -11.92
CA ARG A 74 -9.30 7.19 -11.39
C ARG A 74 -9.01 5.87 -10.66
N ALA A 75 -8.26 4.99 -11.30
CA ALA A 75 -7.88 3.71 -10.71
C ALA A 75 -6.91 3.93 -9.53
N GLY A 76 -5.94 4.82 -9.70
CA GLY A 76 -5.00 5.20 -8.65
C GLY A 76 -5.67 5.75 -7.39
N SER A 77 -6.67 6.62 -7.53
CA SER A 77 -7.37 7.21 -6.38
C SER A 77 -8.13 6.18 -5.56
N ILE A 78 -8.74 5.17 -6.19
CA ILE A 78 -9.40 4.06 -5.49
C ILE A 78 -8.36 3.27 -4.69
N ILE A 79 -7.20 3.01 -5.29
CA ILE A 79 -6.10 2.32 -4.62
C ILE A 79 -5.66 3.12 -3.38
N ILE A 80 -5.36 4.41 -3.50
CA ILE A 80 -4.95 5.24 -2.35
C ILE A 80 -6.03 5.23 -1.26
N PHE A 81 -7.30 5.42 -1.63
CA PHE A 81 -8.40 5.40 -0.68
C PHE A 81 -8.49 4.08 0.12
N LEU A 82 -8.33 2.93 -0.53
CA LEU A 82 -8.30 1.63 0.14
C LEU A 82 -7.16 1.52 1.16
N HIS A 83 -6.03 2.19 0.91
CA HIS A 83 -4.90 2.19 1.84
C HIS A 83 -5.16 3.11 3.02
N ASP A 84 -5.64 4.33 2.77
CA ASP A 84 -5.88 5.36 3.79
C ASP A 84 -6.89 4.89 4.85
N VAL A 85 -7.97 4.21 4.44
CA VAL A 85 -9.01 3.71 5.36
C VAL A 85 -8.43 2.74 6.40
N VAL A 86 -7.50 1.88 5.99
CA VAL A 86 -6.84 0.92 6.91
C VAL A 86 -5.94 1.66 7.90
N ASP A 87 -5.23 2.68 7.44
CA ASP A 87 -4.27 3.41 8.27
C ASP A 87 -4.94 4.25 9.36
N VAL A 88 -6.17 4.75 9.12
CA VAL A 88 -6.97 5.41 10.16
C VAL A 88 -7.13 4.50 11.39
N PHE A 89 -7.42 3.21 11.21
CA PHE A 89 -7.54 2.27 12.33
C PHE A 89 -6.18 2.01 13.01
N LEU A 90 -5.10 1.91 12.24
CA LEU A 90 -3.75 1.70 12.76
C LEU A 90 -3.29 2.86 13.66
N TYR A 91 -3.38 4.09 13.16
CA TYR A 91 -2.97 5.27 13.90
C TYR A 91 -3.86 5.50 15.13
N SER A 92 -5.17 5.24 15.01
CA SER A 92 -6.08 5.28 16.15
C SER A 92 -5.69 4.27 17.23
N ALA A 93 -5.40 3.03 16.85
CA ALA A 93 -4.98 1.99 17.80
C ALA A 93 -3.70 2.38 18.54
N LYS A 94 -2.69 2.91 17.82
CA LYS A 94 -1.45 3.41 18.42
C LYS A 94 -1.70 4.57 19.38
N ALA A 95 -2.48 5.57 18.98
CA ALA A 95 -2.77 6.72 19.83
C ALA A 95 -3.46 6.33 21.15
N PHE A 96 -4.45 5.43 21.11
CA PHE A 96 -5.11 4.96 22.34
C PHE A 96 -4.23 4.05 23.20
N HIS A 97 -3.27 3.34 22.60
CA HIS A 97 -2.27 2.57 23.32
C HIS A 97 -1.35 3.48 24.15
N GLU A 98 -0.84 4.54 23.54
CA GLU A 98 0.03 5.52 24.19
C GLU A 98 -0.65 6.25 25.36
N ILE A 99 -1.97 6.49 25.28
CA ILE A 99 -2.74 7.13 26.36
C ILE A 99 -3.15 6.11 27.46
N GLY A 100 -2.70 4.86 27.38
CA GLY A 100 -2.95 3.83 28.39
C GLY A 100 -4.35 3.20 28.35
N ARG A 101 -5.13 3.42 27.28
CA ARG A 101 -6.49 2.90 27.12
C ARG A 101 -6.47 1.58 26.34
N SER A 102 -5.91 0.55 26.98
CA SER A 102 -5.61 -0.76 26.37
C SER A 102 -6.82 -1.47 25.76
N ASN A 103 -8.00 -1.39 26.38
CA ASN A 103 -9.21 -2.04 25.86
C ASN A 103 -9.65 -1.48 24.49
N ILE A 104 -9.60 -0.16 24.34
CA ILE A 104 -9.95 0.54 23.09
C ILE A 104 -8.86 0.28 22.05
N ALA A 105 -7.58 0.35 22.46
CA ALA A 105 -6.45 0.07 21.59
C ALA A 105 -6.50 -1.37 21.01
N ASN A 106 -6.80 -2.38 21.84
CA ASN A 106 -6.91 -3.77 21.40
C ASN A 106 -8.09 -3.98 20.44
N THR A 107 -9.23 -3.31 20.69
CA THR A 107 -10.40 -3.37 19.81
C THR A 107 -10.09 -2.73 18.45
N LEU A 108 -9.48 -1.55 18.44
CA LEU A 108 -9.04 -0.87 17.22
C LEU A 108 -7.98 -1.67 16.46
N PHE A 109 -7.06 -2.31 17.17
CA PHE A 109 -6.05 -3.19 16.56
C PHE A 109 -6.68 -4.42 15.89
N GLY A 110 -7.71 -5.02 16.52
CA GLY A 110 -8.49 -6.09 15.91
C GLY A 110 -9.23 -5.63 14.64
N MET A 111 -9.89 -4.47 14.69
CA MET A 111 -10.55 -3.88 13.51
C MET A 111 -9.55 -3.55 12.41
N PHE A 112 -8.38 -3.01 12.77
CA PHE A 112 -7.28 -2.79 11.85
C PHE A 112 -6.87 -4.09 11.14
N ALA A 113 -6.65 -5.19 11.87
CA ALA A 113 -6.25 -6.46 11.28
C ALA A 113 -7.29 -7.01 10.28
N VAL A 114 -8.58 -6.92 10.61
CA VAL A 114 -9.68 -7.33 9.71
C VAL A 114 -9.74 -6.41 8.49
N SER A 115 -9.70 -5.09 8.68
CA SER A 115 -9.72 -4.13 7.57
C SER A 115 -8.51 -4.30 6.65
N PHE A 116 -7.33 -4.59 7.19
CA PHE A 116 -6.11 -4.82 6.43
C PHE A 116 -6.27 -6.04 5.52
N PHE A 117 -6.81 -7.14 6.06
CA PHE A 117 -7.08 -8.34 5.28
C PHE A 117 -8.07 -8.09 4.14
N VAL A 118 -9.23 -7.49 4.45
CA VAL A 118 -10.29 -7.28 3.46
C VAL A 118 -9.86 -6.26 2.39
N LEU A 119 -9.37 -5.09 2.80
CA LEU A 119 -9.09 -3.99 1.87
C LEU A 119 -7.80 -4.23 1.07
N ARG A 120 -6.72 -4.72 1.69
CA ARG A 120 -5.39 -4.83 1.05
C ARG A 120 -5.08 -6.21 0.47
N LEU A 121 -5.60 -7.31 1.04
CA LEU A 121 -5.35 -8.66 0.51
C LEU A 121 -6.46 -9.20 -0.39
N ILE A 122 -7.69 -8.71 -0.28
CA ILE A 122 -8.81 -9.17 -1.12
C ILE A 122 -9.20 -8.11 -2.15
N LEU A 123 -9.66 -6.94 -1.68
CA LEU A 123 -10.25 -5.94 -2.58
C LEU A 123 -9.21 -5.31 -3.51
N LEU A 124 -8.01 -4.99 -3.01
CA LEU A 124 -6.94 -4.44 -3.83
C LEU A 124 -6.54 -5.36 -5.01
N PRO A 125 -6.14 -6.62 -4.83
CA PRO A 125 -5.78 -7.49 -5.96
C PRO A 125 -6.96 -7.79 -6.87
N MET A 126 -8.18 -7.96 -6.32
CA MET A 126 -9.38 -8.13 -7.15
C MET A 126 -9.64 -6.93 -8.05
N PHE A 127 -9.49 -5.72 -7.52
CA PHE A 127 -9.63 -4.49 -8.30
C PHE A 127 -8.58 -4.37 -9.39
N VAL A 128 -7.32 -4.68 -9.08
CA VAL A 128 -6.22 -4.65 -10.06
C VAL A 128 -6.43 -5.68 -11.18
N LEU A 129 -6.84 -6.90 -10.85
CA LEU A 129 -7.15 -7.94 -11.84
C LEU A 129 -8.32 -7.54 -12.73
N ASN A 130 -9.41 -7.03 -12.16
CA ASN A 130 -10.56 -6.57 -12.94
C ASN A 130 -10.19 -5.41 -13.87
N ALA A 131 -9.42 -4.44 -13.37
CA ALA A 131 -8.91 -3.33 -14.19
C ALA A 131 -8.02 -3.83 -15.34
N TYR A 132 -7.17 -4.83 -15.09
CA TYR A 132 -6.34 -5.44 -16.14
C TYR A 132 -7.19 -6.13 -17.20
N PHE A 133 -8.15 -6.98 -16.82
CA PHE A 133 -9.00 -7.69 -17.78
C PHE A 133 -9.84 -6.75 -18.65
N LEU A 134 -10.35 -5.66 -18.07
CA LEU A 134 -11.06 -4.62 -18.82
C LEU A 134 -10.17 -3.90 -19.85
N LEU A 135 -8.87 -3.81 -19.59
CA LEU A 135 -7.88 -3.23 -20.52
C LEU A 135 -7.40 -4.23 -21.58
N ASP A 136 -7.55 -5.53 -21.32
CA ASP A 136 -7.21 -6.64 -22.22
C ASP A 136 -8.38 -6.99 -23.18
N ASP A 137 -9.51 -6.29 -23.09
CA ASP A 137 -10.61 -6.49 -24.02
C ASP A 137 -10.21 -6.07 -25.46
N PRO A 138 -10.49 -6.90 -26.49
CA PRO A 138 -10.01 -6.69 -27.86
C PRO A 138 -10.47 -5.37 -28.49
N VAL A 139 -11.57 -4.80 -27.98
CA VAL A 139 -12.08 -3.48 -28.40
C VAL A 139 -11.18 -2.35 -27.84
N MET A 140 -10.81 -2.40 -26.56
CA MET A 140 -10.00 -1.38 -25.88
C MET A 140 -8.51 -1.45 -26.24
N ILE A 141 -8.01 -2.65 -26.56
CA ILE A 141 -6.64 -2.91 -27.01
C ILE A 141 -6.26 -2.04 -28.24
N THR A 142 -7.20 -1.71 -29.13
CA THR A 142 -6.91 -0.87 -30.31
C THR A 142 -6.61 0.59 -29.96
N SER A 143 -7.13 1.07 -28.85
CA SER A 143 -6.95 2.45 -28.35
C SER A 143 -5.86 2.58 -27.28
N PHE A 144 -5.38 1.47 -26.70
CA PHE A 144 -4.40 1.46 -25.61
C PHE A 144 -3.10 0.72 -26.00
N PRO A 145 -2.13 1.39 -26.65
CA PRO A 145 -0.84 0.77 -27.03
C PRO A 145 -0.02 0.15 -25.90
N PRO A 146 0.00 0.66 -24.64
CA PRO A 146 0.82 0.11 -23.57
C PRO A 146 0.52 -1.34 -23.18
N SER A 147 -0.68 -1.87 -23.46
CA SER A 147 -1.03 -3.27 -23.13
C SER A 147 -0.40 -4.27 -24.08
N LYS A 148 0.01 -3.85 -25.29
CA LYS A 148 0.47 -4.74 -26.37
C LYS A 148 1.93 -5.15 -26.30
N PHE A 149 2.73 -4.45 -25.51
CA PHE A 149 4.17 -4.69 -25.44
C PHE A 149 4.65 -4.56 -24.01
N LEU A 150 5.51 -5.50 -23.61
CA LEU A 150 6.32 -5.34 -22.41
C LEU A 150 7.53 -4.46 -22.75
N PHE A 151 8.25 -4.82 -23.81
CA PHE A 151 9.47 -4.14 -24.24
C PHE A 151 9.43 -3.92 -25.76
N LYS A 152 9.71 -2.70 -26.21
CA LYS A 152 9.68 -2.34 -27.63
C LYS A 152 10.79 -1.38 -27.98
N TYR A 153 11.48 -1.65 -29.08
CA TYR A 153 12.41 -0.70 -29.68
C TYR A 153 11.65 0.33 -30.51
N VAL A 154 11.87 1.62 -30.24
CA VAL A 154 11.22 2.74 -30.91
C VAL A 154 12.29 3.61 -31.57
N THR A 155 12.24 3.70 -32.90
CA THR A 155 13.23 4.45 -33.69
C THR A 155 13.13 5.96 -33.51
N ASP A 156 11.95 6.45 -33.12
CA ASP A 156 11.58 7.87 -33.13
C ASP A 156 11.85 8.58 -31.79
N ALA A 157 12.48 7.90 -30.83
CA ALA A 157 12.90 8.51 -29.57
C ALA A 157 14.04 9.53 -29.81
N TYR A 158 13.75 10.81 -29.54
CA TYR A 158 14.67 11.92 -29.81
C TYR A 158 15.74 12.07 -28.71
N TYR A 159 15.39 11.76 -27.46
CA TYR A 159 16.27 11.86 -26.30
C TYR A 159 16.72 10.48 -25.80
N PRO A 160 17.90 10.36 -25.16
CA PRO A 160 18.42 9.07 -24.66
C PRO A 160 17.58 8.50 -23.50
N ILE A 161 16.90 9.37 -22.73
CA ILE A 161 15.96 8.99 -21.69
C ILE A 161 14.69 9.82 -21.92
N GLU A 162 13.55 9.15 -22.07
CA GLU A 162 12.26 9.79 -22.28
C GLU A 162 11.18 9.08 -21.44
N ILE A 163 10.35 9.84 -20.75
CA ILE A 163 9.19 9.31 -20.00
C ILE A 163 7.95 9.76 -20.75
N SER A 164 7.17 8.80 -21.23
CA SER A 164 5.95 9.03 -22.00
C SER A 164 4.78 8.25 -21.41
N SER A 165 3.55 8.60 -21.78
CA SER A 165 2.35 7.82 -21.43
C SER A 165 2.42 6.38 -21.96
N TYR A 166 3.24 6.12 -22.98
CA TYR A 166 3.47 4.77 -23.50
C TYR A 166 4.48 3.92 -22.73
N GLY A 167 5.46 4.55 -22.10
CA GLY A 167 6.52 3.85 -21.41
C GLY A 167 7.68 4.73 -21.00
N VAL A 168 8.62 4.12 -20.28
CA VAL A 168 9.94 4.68 -20.02
C VAL A 168 10.88 4.17 -21.08
N CYS A 169 11.43 5.08 -21.88
CA CYS A 169 12.39 4.78 -22.93
C CYS A 169 13.80 5.12 -22.47
N ALA A 170 14.73 4.18 -22.62
CA ALA A 170 16.15 4.37 -22.42
C ALA A 170 16.91 3.83 -23.65
N PHE A 171 17.73 4.64 -24.28
CA PHE A 171 18.50 4.27 -25.48
C PHE A 171 17.63 3.62 -26.58
N ARG A 172 16.46 4.23 -26.89
CA ARG A 172 15.44 3.74 -27.85
C ARG A 172 14.71 2.45 -27.46
N TRP A 173 15.01 1.87 -26.30
CA TRP A 173 14.26 0.76 -25.74
C TRP A 173 13.22 1.26 -24.75
N CYS A 174 11.95 0.98 -25.02
CA CYS A 174 10.82 1.42 -24.21
C CYS A 174 10.20 0.26 -23.44
N LEU A 175 10.06 0.44 -22.12
CA LEU A 175 9.33 -0.42 -21.21
C LEU A 175 7.95 0.19 -20.95
N SER A 176 6.89 -0.57 -21.18
CA SER A 176 5.51 -0.05 -21.08
C SER A 176 5.14 0.42 -19.66
N THR A 177 4.46 1.57 -19.58
CA THR A 177 3.98 2.16 -18.32
C THR A 177 2.99 1.25 -17.60
N LEU A 178 2.12 0.55 -18.33
CA LEU A 178 1.14 -0.36 -17.73
C LEU A 178 1.85 -1.48 -16.96
N TRP A 179 2.82 -2.13 -17.60
CA TRP A 179 3.57 -3.22 -16.98
C TRP A 179 4.43 -2.74 -15.79
N LEU A 180 5.00 -1.54 -15.88
CA LEU A 180 5.68 -0.91 -14.74
C LEU A 180 4.75 -0.71 -13.54
N VAL A 181 3.54 -0.19 -13.77
CA VAL A 181 2.53 0.00 -12.71
C VAL A 181 2.09 -1.35 -12.14
N LEU A 182 1.83 -2.35 -12.99
CA LEU A 182 1.41 -3.68 -12.53
C LEU A 182 2.50 -4.37 -11.69
N ILE A 183 3.77 -4.30 -12.11
CA ILE A 183 4.89 -4.85 -11.36
C ILE A 183 5.02 -4.11 -10.00
N GLY A 184 4.94 -2.78 -9.99
CA GLY A 184 4.99 -2.02 -8.74
C GLY A 184 3.86 -2.36 -7.77
N LEU A 185 2.63 -2.53 -8.29
CA LEU A 185 1.47 -2.96 -7.50
C LEU A 185 1.66 -4.39 -6.96
N ALA A 186 2.22 -5.31 -7.76
CA ALA A 186 2.51 -6.66 -7.32
C ALA A 186 3.55 -6.68 -6.18
N LEU A 187 4.62 -5.89 -6.28
CA LEU A 187 5.61 -5.73 -5.21
C LEU A 187 4.97 -5.20 -3.92
N LEU A 188 4.06 -4.25 -4.05
CA LEU A 188 3.33 -3.67 -2.93
C LEU A 188 2.40 -4.69 -2.25
N VAL A 189 1.72 -5.54 -3.04
CA VAL A 189 0.92 -6.66 -2.52
C VAL A 189 1.80 -7.68 -1.81
N CYS A 190 2.97 -8.03 -2.35
CA CYS A 190 3.92 -8.92 -1.68
C CYS A 190 4.33 -8.36 -0.31
N LEU A 191 4.57 -7.05 -0.21
CA LEU A 191 4.87 -6.41 1.07
C LEU A 191 3.69 -6.45 2.04
N HIS A 192 2.45 -6.29 1.55
CA HIS A 192 1.27 -6.46 2.39
C HIS A 192 1.11 -7.86 2.94
N VAL A 193 1.37 -8.90 2.14
CA VAL A 193 1.37 -10.29 2.62
C VAL A 193 2.42 -10.47 3.72
N TYR A 194 3.60 -9.90 3.53
CA TYR A 194 4.65 -9.91 4.55
C TYR A 194 4.20 -9.24 5.85
N TRP A 195 3.66 -8.01 5.81
CA TRP A 195 3.17 -7.32 7.01
C TRP A 195 1.98 -8.01 7.66
N PHE A 196 1.07 -8.57 6.86
CA PHE A 196 -0.04 -9.35 7.39
C PHE A 196 0.45 -10.57 8.16
N SER A 197 1.52 -11.23 7.70
CA SER A 197 2.13 -12.34 8.45
C SER A 197 2.67 -11.91 9.82
N ILE A 198 3.17 -10.67 9.94
CA ILE A 198 3.63 -10.08 11.21
C ILE A 198 2.43 -9.78 12.11
N ILE A 199 1.41 -9.10 11.57
CA ILE A 199 0.18 -8.76 12.29
C ILE A 199 -0.49 -10.02 12.82
N PHE A 200 -0.62 -11.04 11.97
CA PHE A 200 -1.21 -12.33 12.34
C PHE A 200 -0.44 -13.00 13.49
N LYS A 201 0.89 -13.02 13.42
CA LYS A 201 1.74 -13.53 14.53
C LYS A 201 1.52 -12.75 15.82
N MET A 202 1.36 -11.43 15.76
CA MET A 202 1.07 -10.60 16.93
C MET A 202 -0.31 -10.92 17.53
N VAL A 203 -1.35 -11.02 16.69
CA VAL A 203 -2.71 -11.38 17.12
C VAL A 203 -2.74 -12.76 17.77
N MET A 204 -2.14 -13.78 17.13
CA MET A 204 -2.07 -15.12 17.70
C MET A 204 -1.33 -15.16 19.03
N LYS A 205 -0.25 -14.36 19.17
CA LYS A 205 0.47 -14.24 20.43
C LYS A 205 -0.40 -13.61 21.52
N ILE A 206 -1.24 -12.64 21.21
CA ILE A 206 -2.16 -12.01 22.16
C ILE A 206 -3.24 -13.02 22.60
N VAL A 207 -3.85 -13.73 21.65
CA VAL A 207 -4.88 -14.74 21.92
C VAL A 207 -4.32 -15.88 22.77
N LEU A 208 -3.18 -16.46 22.39
CA LEU A 208 -2.55 -17.59 23.11
C LEU A 208 -1.94 -17.18 24.46
N LYS A 209 -1.49 -15.93 24.62
CA LYS A 209 -0.95 -15.45 25.91
C LYS A 209 -2.06 -15.15 26.91
N ASN A 210 -3.30 -14.93 26.45
CA ASN A 210 -4.47 -14.84 27.31
C ASN A 210 -4.75 -16.17 28.05
N ASP A 211 -4.35 -17.30 27.48
CA ASP A 211 -4.52 -18.63 28.12
C ASP A 211 -3.53 -18.90 29.27
N ARG A 212 -2.39 -18.20 29.31
CA ARG A 212 -1.35 -18.40 30.35
C ARG A 212 -1.63 -17.70 31.69
N TRP A 213 -2.71 -16.94 31.81
CA TRP A 213 -3.19 -16.41 33.10
C TRP A 213 -4.27 -17.27 33.77
N ASN A 214 -4.81 -18.30 33.09
CA ASN A 214 -5.81 -19.20 33.65
C ASN A 214 -5.24 -20.46 34.35
N HIS A 215 -3.91 -20.58 34.40
CA HIS A 215 -3.24 -21.54 35.27
C HIS A 215 -2.41 -20.79 36.30
N ASP A 216 -3.09 -20.19 37.27
CA ASP A 216 -2.44 -19.69 38.48
C ASP A 216 -2.11 -20.91 39.37
N PRO A 217 -0.83 -21.29 39.55
CA PRO A 217 -0.44 -22.45 40.38
C PRO A 217 -0.84 -22.28 41.85
N ARG A 218 -1.20 -21.05 42.25
CA ARG A 218 -1.64 -20.69 43.61
C ARG A 218 -3.02 -21.26 43.96
N LEU A 219 -3.85 -21.62 42.98
CA LEU A 219 -5.15 -22.25 43.23
C LEU A 219 -5.04 -23.73 43.60
N ASN A 220 -3.86 -24.34 43.44
CA ASN A 220 -3.58 -25.73 43.81
C ASN A 220 -2.70 -25.86 45.07
N ALA A 221 -2.45 -24.77 45.80
CA ALA A 221 -1.74 -24.86 47.07
C ALA A 221 -2.68 -25.50 48.13
N PRO A 222 -2.33 -26.65 48.73
CA PRO A 222 -3.10 -27.19 49.84
C PRO A 222 -3.07 -26.18 50.99
N LYS A 223 -4.25 -25.74 51.44
CA LYS A 223 -4.40 -24.94 52.66
C LYS A 223 -3.90 -25.77 53.83
N ASN A 224 -2.63 -25.62 54.21
CA ASN A 224 -2.11 -26.22 55.42
C ASN A 224 -2.29 -25.23 56.58
N ASN A 225 -2.97 -25.71 57.62
CA ASN A 225 -3.36 -24.96 58.80
C ASN A 225 -2.16 -24.74 59.72
N GLU A 226 -1.53 -23.57 59.69
CA GLU A 226 -0.60 -23.17 60.75
C GLU A 226 -0.83 -21.72 61.19
N ALA A 227 -2.04 -21.46 61.71
CA ALA A 227 -2.24 -20.44 62.70
C ALA A 227 -2.05 -21.08 64.08
N LYS A 228 -0.80 -21.17 64.55
CA LYS A 228 -0.46 -21.30 65.97
C LYS A 228 1.04 -21.06 66.19
N ASN A 229 1.30 -20.11 67.09
CA ASN A 229 2.48 -19.92 67.93
C ASN A 229 3.54 -18.85 67.58
N LYS A 230 3.57 -17.88 68.52
CA LYS A 230 4.65 -17.00 69.04
C LYS A 230 4.61 -15.57 68.47
N VAL A 231 4.38 -14.48 69.21
CA VAL A 231 4.54 -14.13 70.64
C VAL A 231 5.83 -14.70 71.24
N VAL A 232 6.93 -13.98 71.08
CA VAL A 232 7.57 -13.11 72.09
C VAL A 232 8.43 -12.12 71.32
#